data_AF-A0A8T4LVK7-F1
#
_entry.id   AF-A0A8T4LVK7-F1
#
_cell.length_a   1.000
_cell.length_b   1.000
_cell.length_c   1.000
_cell.angle_alpha   90.00
_cell.angle_beta   90.00
_cell.angle_gamma   90.00
#
_symmetry.space_group_name_H-M   'P 1'
#
loop_
_entity.id
_entity.type
_entity.pdbx_description
1 polymer ?
#
loop_
_entity_poly.entity_id
_entity_poly.type
_entity_poly.pdbx_seq_one_letter_code
_entity_poly.pdbx_strand_id
1 'polypeptide(L)'
;MEQQKQQPLPIHLYLLALLAIVALFALPFLLNPDAQFGGADNAGRDLIAQQDPNYTPWYSSWWQPPPETESMLFALQAAIGAIIIGYFIGYERGKAAGAAN
;
A
#
# COMPACT_ATOMS: atom_id res chain seq x y z
N MET A 1 -39.02 10.61 16.60
CA MET A 1 -37.86 9.83 16.12
C MET A 1 -37.04 10.76 15.24
N GLU A 2 -36.35 11.71 15.87
CA GLU A 2 -35.46 12.62 15.16
C GLU A 2 -34.27 11.80 14.65
N GLN A 3 -34.14 11.73 13.34
CA GLN A 3 -32.94 11.20 12.73
C GLN A 3 -31.81 12.17 13.05
N GLN A 4 -30.95 11.79 14.01
CA GLN A 4 -29.66 12.44 14.21
C GLN A 4 -28.87 12.28 12.91
N LYS A 5 -28.92 13.32 12.08
CA LYS A 5 -28.16 13.45 10.85
C LYS A 5 -26.69 13.50 11.26
N GLN A 6 -25.97 12.38 11.09
CA GLN A 6 -24.54 12.30 11.37
C GLN A 6 -23.84 13.46 10.63
N GLN A 7 -23.31 14.41 11.40
CA GLN A 7 -22.54 15.50 10.82
C GLN A 7 -21.23 14.91 10.26
N PRO A 8 -20.89 15.18 8.98
CA PRO A 8 -19.66 14.64 8.41
C PRO A 8 -18.47 15.19 9.19
N LEU A 9 -17.44 14.35 9.36
CA LEU A 9 -16.19 14.75 9.99
C LEU A 9 -15.62 15.99 9.28
N PRO A 10 -14.95 16.89 10.00
CA PRO A 10 -14.47 18.14 9.43
C PRO A 10 -13.32 17.88 8.44
N ILE A 11 -13.29 18.65 7.34
CA ILE A 11 -12.37 18.47 6.21
C ILE A 11 -10.89 18.44 6.63
N HIS A 12 -10.51 19.25 7.62
CA HIS A 12 -9.14 19.30 8.12
C HIS A 12 -8.66 17.95 8.68
N LEU A 13 -9.56 17.12 9.22
CA LEU A 13 -9.20 15.80 9.72
C LEU A 13 -8.83 14.86 8.57
N TYR A 14 -9.52 14.92 7.43
CA TYR A 14 -9.17 14.15 6.24
C TYR A 14 -7.82 14.61 5.64
N LEU A 15 -7.56 15.92 5.63
CA LEU A 15 -6.27 16.46 5.19
C LEU A 15 -5.13 16.03 6.11
N LEU A 16 -5.36 16.04 7.43
CA LEU A 16 -4.38 15.57 8.41
C LEU A 16 -4.13 14.06 8.27
N ALA A 17 -5.17 13.27 8.05
CA ALA A 17 -5.03 11.84 7.78
C ALA A 17 -4.25 11.56 6.49
N LEU A 18 -4.52 12.30 5.41
CA LEU A 18 -3.77 12.19 4.16
C LEU A 18 -2.29 12.55 4.37
N LEU A 19 -2.01 13.64 5.07
CA LEU A 19 -0.65 14.06 5.38
C LEU A 19 0.09 13.03 6.25
N ALA A 20 -0.60 12.44 7.23
CA ALA A 20 -0.05 11.38 8.05
C ALA A 20 0.30 10.14 7.21
N ILE A 21 -0.55 9.74 6.26
CA ILE A 21 -0.27 8.64 5.33
C ILE A 21 0.96 8.96 4.48
N VAL A 22 1.01 10.14 3.86
CA VAL A 22 2.18 10.55 3.04
C VAL A 22 3.45 10.57 3.88
N ALA A 23 3.40 11.11 5.10
CA ALA A 23 4.54 11.11 6.01
C ALA A 23 4.97 9.68 6.38
N LEU A 24 4.03 8.76 6.62
CA LEU A 24 4.35 7.37 6.95
C LEU A 24 5.14 6.66 5.83
N PHE A 25 4.85 6.99 4.57
CA PHE A 25 5.61 6.47 3.43
C PHE A 25 6.91 7.24 3.16
N ALA A 26 6.93 8.57 3.28
CA ALA A 26 8.08 9.39 2.90
C ALA A 26 9.19 9.43 3.98
N LEU A 27 8.80 9.41 5.25
CA LEU A 27 9.71 9.61 6.39
C LEU A 27 10.78 8.52 6.51
N PRO A 28 10.50 7.22 6.27
CA PRO A 28 11.54 6.18 6.20
C PRO A 28 12.64 6.47 5.17
N PHE A 29 12.30 6.98 3.98
CA PHE A 29 13.28 7.32 2.94
C PHE A 29 14.15 8.53 3.32
N LEU A 30 13.61 9.47 4.10
CA LEU A 30 14.36 10.64 4.58
C LEU A 30 15.30 10.28 5.73
N LEU A 31 14.87 9.39 6.63
CA LEU A 31 15.66 8.98 7.79
C LEU A 31 16.72 7.94 7.45
N ASN A 32 16.48 7.08 6.46
CA ASN A 32 17.43 6.06 6.04
C ASN A 32 17.50 5.94 4.51
N PRO A 33 18.21 6.87 3.83
CA PRO A 33 18.27 6.92 2.37
C PRO A 33 18.95 5.70 1.74
N ASP A 34 19.88 5.08 2.46
CA ASP A 34 20.64 3.91 2.00
C ASP A 34 19.94 2.59 2.38
N ALA A 35 18.76 2.64 2.99
CA ALA A 35 18.00 1.45 3.33
C ALA A 35 17.64 0.65 2.08
N GLN A 36 18.02 -0.63 2.08
CA GLN A 36 17.53 -1.59 1.09
C GLN A 36 16.12 -2.02 1.48
N PHE A 37 15.12 -1.31 0.95
CA PHE A 37 13.71 -1.64 1.15
C PHE A 37 13.38 -2.91 0.35
N GLY A 38 13.59 -4.07 0.98
CA GLY A 38 13.24 -5.38 0.44
C GLY A 38 11.95 -5.94 1.05
N GLY A 39 11.49 -7.08 0.51
CA GLY A 39 10.39 -7.85 1.08
C GLY A 39 10.64 -8.27 2.53
N ALA A 40 9.56 -8.31 3.33
CA ALA A 40 9.63 -8.68 4.74
C ALA A 40 10.06 -10.15 4.96
N ASP A 41 9.87 -10.99 3.95
CA ASP A 41 10.28 -12.39 3.93
C ASP A 41 11.82 -12.55 3.97
N ASN A 42 12.56 -11.73 3.23
CA ASN A 42 14.02 -11.72 3.23
C ASN A 42 14.57 -11.33 4.61
N ALA A 43 14.02 -10.27 5.22
CA ALA A 43 14.42 -9.84 6.57
C ALA A 43 14.19 -10.95 7.61
N GLY A 44 13.09 -11.71 7.50
CA GLY A 44 12.81 -12.83 8.38
C GLY A 44 13.83 -13.98 8.22
N ARG A 45 14.22 -14.29 6.99
CA ARG A 45 15.23 -15.34 6.70
C ARG A 45 16.60 -14.98 7.27
N ASP A 46 17.03 -13.73 7.07
CA ASP A 46 18.34 -13.25 7.51
C ASP A 46 18.46 -13.25 9.04
N LEU A 47 17.37 -12.92 9.75
CA LEU A 47 17.32 -12.98 11.20
C LEU A 47 17.40 -14.42 11.74
N ILE A 48 16.69 -15.36 11.10
CA ILE A 48 16.76 -16.77 11.49
C ILE A 48 18.16 -17.32 11.29
N ALA A 49 18.80 -17.01 10.15
CA ALA A 49 20.16 -17.44 9.86
C ALA A 49 21.20 -16.87 10.85
N GLN A 50 20.97 -15.65 11.37
CA GLN A 50 21.82 -15.05 12.40
C GLN A 50 21.60 -15.66 13.79
N GLN A 51 20.35 -15.96 14.16
CA GLN A 51 19.99 -16.45 15.50
C GLN A 51 20.30 -17.94 15.69
N ASP A 52 20.11 -18.76 14.65
CA ASP A 52 20.44 -20.18 14.66
C ASP A 52 21.15 -20.58 13.36
N PRO A 53 22.50 -20.59 13.36
CA PRO A 53 23.29 -20.95 12.18
C PRO A 53 23.09 -22.39 11.72
N ASN A 54 22.57 -23.27 12.58
CA ASN A 54 22.34 -24.68 12.25
C ASN A 54 20.89 -24.94 11.81
N TYR A 55 20.05 -23.90 11.74
CA TYR A 55 18.67 -24.03 11.30
C TYR A 55 18.59 -24.43 9.82
N THR A 56 18.08 -25.64 9.57
CA THR A 56 17.73 -26.10 8.24
C THR A 56 16.26 -25.78 7.94
N PRO A 57 15.95 -25.09 6.83
CA PRO A 57 14.57 -24.84 6.43
C PRO A 57 13.78 -26.15 6.31
N TRP A 58 12.64 -26.25 6.99
CA TRP A 58 11.73 -27.40 6.91
C TRP A 58 11.00 -27.50 5.57
N TYR A 59 11.08 -26.46 4.73
CA TYR A 59 10.57 -26.42 3.37
C TYR A 59 11.51 -25.61 2.48
N SER A 60 11.80 -26.15 1.30
CA SER A 60 12.49 -25.45 0.21
C SER A 60 11.54 -25.39 -0.98
N SER A 61 11.37 -24.20 -1.57
CA SER A 61 10.58 -24.09 -2.79
C SER A 61 11.27 -24.88 -3.90
N TRP A 62 10.52 -25.76 -4.56
CA TRP A 62 10.97 -26.56 -5.71
C TRP A 62 11.15 -25.69 -6.96
N TRP A 63 10.61 -24.47 -6.94
CA TRP A 63 10.80 -23.44 -7.95
C TRP A 63 10.79 -22.06 -7.29
N GLN A 64 11.76 -21.21 -7.63
CA GLN A 64 11.80 -19.82 -7.20
C GLN A 64 11.51 -18.93 -8.42
N PRO A 65 10.47 -18.08 -8.39
CA PRO A 65 10.24 -17.12 -9.46
C PRO A 65 11.39 -16.12 -9.55
N PRO A 66 11.72 -15.63 -10.75
CA PRO A 66 12.62 -14.49 -10.90
C PRO A 66 12.09 -13.28 -10.11
N PRO A 67 12.96 -12.48 -9.48
CA PRO A 67 12.55 -11.31 -8.67
C PRO A 67 11.72 -10.29 -9.47
N GLU A 68 11.88 -10.25 -10.78
CA GLU A 68 11.09 -9.44 -11.71
C GLU A 68 9.60 -9.80 -11.64
N THR A 69 9.25 -11.07 -11.35
CA THR A 69 7.86 -11.52 -11.27
C THR A 69 7.13 -10.92 -10.09
N GLU A 70 7.79 -10.83 -8.93
CA GLU A 70 7.23 -10.22 -7.72
C GLU A 70 6.94 -8.73 -7.95
N SER A 71 7.93 -7.99 -8.46
CA SER A 71 7.76 -6.57 -8.78
C SER A 71 6.69 -6.31 -9.85
N MET A 72 6.57 -7.19 -10.87
CA MET A 72 5.52 -7.12 -11.88
C MET A 72 4.12 -7.32 -11.28
N LEU A 73 3.96 -8.25 -10.34
CA LEU A 73 2.68 -8.46 -9.65
C LEU A 73 2.29 -7.24 -8.81
N PHE A 74 3.23 -6.63 -8.09
CA PHE A 74 2.97 -5.38 -7.37
C PHE A 74 2.63 -4.22 -8.31
N ALA A 75 3.33 -4.08 -9.43
CA ALA A 75 3.02 -3.07 -10.44
C ALA A 75 1.63 -3.27 -11.04
N LEU A 76 1.23 -4.51 -11.31
CA LEU A 76 -0.11 -4.84 -11.79
C LEU A 76 -1.18 -4.51 -10.74
N GLN A 77 -0.96 -4.83 -9.47
CA GLN A 77 -1.86 -4.48 -8.37
C GLN A 77 -2.03 -2.96 -8.26
N ALA A 78 -0.94 -2.20 -8.35
CA ALA A 78 -0.96 -0.74 -8.35
C ALA A 78 -1.75 -0.18 -9.54
N ALA A 79 -1.55 -0.73 -10.74
CA ALA A 79 -2.28 -0.32 -11.94
C ALA A 79 -3.79 -0.56 -11.83
N ILE A 80 -4.18 -1.74 -11.33
CA ILE A 80 -5.60 -2.07 -11.09
C ILE A 80 -6.21 -1.13 -10.06
N GLY A 81 -5.52 -0.88 -8.94
CA GLY A 81 -5.96 0.06 -7.92
C GLY A 81 -6.17 1.48 -8.47
N ALA A 82 -5.24 1.96 -9.30
CA ALA A 82 -5.33 3.26 -9.95
C ALA A 82 -6.53 3.35 -10.92
N ILE A 83 -6.79 2.30 -11.71
CA ILE A 83 -7.95 2.23 -12.60
C ILE A 83 -9.26 2.32 -11.81
N ILE A 84 -9.40 1.56 -10.71
CA ILE A 84 -10.62 1.55 -9.89
C ILE A 84 -10.88 2.94 -9.30
N ILE A 85 -9.85 3.56 -8.70
CA ILE A 85 -9.96 4.91 -8.11
C ILE A 85 -10.29 5.94 -9.20
N GLY A 86 -9.59 5.89 -10.34
CA GLY A 86 -9.83 6.79 -11.46
C GLY A 86 -11.24 6.67 -12.03
N TYR A 87 -11.75 5.45 -12.19
CA TYR A 87 -13.12 5.19 -12.63
C TYR A 87 -14.15 5.79 -11.67
N PHE A 88 -13.98 5.57 -10.36
CA PHE A 88 -14.89 6.11 -9.35
C PHE A 88 -14.96 7.64 -9.37
N ILE A 89 -13.79 8.30 -9.41
CA ILE A 89 -13.70 9.77 -9.52
C ILE A 89 -14.36 10.26 -10.81
N GLY A 90 -14.07 9.59 -11.93
CA GLY A 90 -14.64 9.93 -13.24
C GLY A 90 -16.16 9.77 -13.29
N TYR A 91 -16.69 8.69 -12.71
CA TYR A 91 -18.12 8.39 -12.66
C TYR A 91 -18.89 9.43 -11.85
N GLU A 92 -18.40 9.78 -10.65
CA GLU A 92 -19.04 10.81 -9.81
C GLU A 92 -19.00 12.19 -10.49
N ARG A 93 -17.91 12.53 -11.17
CA ARG A 93 -17.83 13.77 -11.96
C ARG A 93 -18.80 13.77 -13.14
N GLY A 94 -18.96 12.64 -13.82
CA GLY A 94 -19.91 12.46 -14.92
C GLY A 94 -21.37 12.61 -14.47
N LYS A 95 -21.72 12.03 -13.33
CA LYS A 95 -23.05 12.20 -12.71
C LYS A 95 -23.36 13.65 -12.37
N ALA A 96 -22.39 14.36 -11.75
CA ALA A 96 -22.55 15.77 -11.41
C ALA A 96 -22.73 16.65 -12.67
N ALA A 97 -22.00 16.36 -13.75
CA ALA A 97 -22.14 17.07 -15.02
C ALA A 97 -23.46 16.77 -15.75
N GLY A 98 -23.94 15.53 -15.68
CA GLY A 98 -25.21 15.12 -16.29
C GLY A 98 -26.45 15.64 -15.54
N ALA A 99 -26.36 15.89 -14.24
CA ALA A 99 -27.45 16.47 -13.44
C ALA A 99 -27.58 18.00 -13.59
N ALA A 100 -26.62 18.65 -14.26
CA ALA A 100 -26.60 20.09 -14.51
C ALA A 100 -27.18 20.48 -15.89
N ASN A 101 -27.63 19.50 -16.70
CA ASN A 101 -28.33 19.67 -17.98
C ASN A 101 -29.76 19.15 -17.88
#